data_AF-A0A6J2WZ62-F1
#
_entry.id   AF-A0A6J2WZ62-F1
#
_cell.length_a   1.000
_cell.length_b   1.000
_cell.length_c   1.000
_cell.angle_alpha   90.00
_cell.angle_beta   90.00
_cell.angle_gamma   90.00
#
_symmetry.space_group_name_H-M   'P 1'
#
loop_
_entity.id
_entity.type
_entity.pdbx_description
1 polymer ?
#
loop_
_entity_poly.entity_id
_entity_poly.type
_entity_poly.pdbx_seq_one_letter_code
_entity_poly.pdbx_strand_id
1 'polypeptide(L)'
;MAETMETSHGSYAAAPTKIPVTPAVGYLVRMFRDYQSNAVIVDHYNFTGKLNENKYTDGLKPVSIVFLIICLLIVLENAVVLVAIWKNKKFHMPMYYLLGNLTLSDLLAGLTYMVNIITSGANTLKMTPVLWFLREGGVFITLAASIISLLAIAIERHVTMVRMKPYQGAKRSRMFGLIGASWVVSVFLGVLPIMGWNCIGILDQCSTVLPLYAKSFILFCITIFSAILLAIVVLYVRIFRIVKSNTQRLGTGSHRKSLSRKSQKYMALLKTVTIVLGVFIACWLPLFILLLLDFHCPPCSCQVLLKADYFLGIAMINSLLNPIIYTLTSKDMRRAILRLLCRQCLMTEDGHMKKIGMPFLDCSTSKTELPSHRLEGLETVSTGTITTTYIKAIYPRISKT
;
A
#
# COMPACT_ATOMS: atom_id res chain seq x y z
N MET A 1 65.74 -77.13 1.72
CA MET A 1 66.62 -76.14 2.36
C MET A 1 66.26 -74.80 1.75
N ALA A 2 65.70 -73.88 2.56
CA ALA A 2 65.50 -72.42 2.35
C ALA A 2 64.87 -71.96 1.00
N GLU A 3 63.67 -71.38 0.95
CA GLU A 3 63.28 -69.95 1.13
C GLU A 3 62.28 -69.69 -0.04
N THR A 4 61.25 -68.85 -0.04
CA THR A 4 60.76 -67.74 0.79
C THR A 4 59.28 -67.54 0.44
N MET A 5 58.49 -67.09 1.41
CA MET A 5 57.06 -66.82 1.31
C MET A 5 56.88 -65.30 1.17
N GLU A 6 56.47 -64.81 -0.01
CA GLU A 6 56.09 -63.41 -0.21
C GLU A 6 54.58 -63.28 -0.47
N THR A 7 53.94 -62.58 0.46
CA THR A 7 52.53 -62.19 0.48
C THR A 7 52.25 -61.07 -0.52
N SER A 8 51.43 -61.33 -1.54
CA SER A 8 50.89 -60.31 -2.44
C SER A 8 49.75 -59.53 -1.77
N HIS A 9 49.99 -58.25 -1.51
CA HIS A 9 48.98 -57.27 -1.14
C HIS A 9 48.07 -56.97 -2.35
N GLY A 10 46.84 -57.50 -2.33
CA GLY A 10 45.78 -57.09 -3.24
C GLY A 10 45.18 -55.75 -2.83
N SER A 11 45.49 -54.69 -3.57
CA SER A 11 44.89 -53.36 -3.45
C SER A 11 43.39 -53.41 -3.82
N TYR A 12 42.50 -53.36 -2.82
CA TYR A 12 41.08 -53.09 -3.03
C TYR A 12 40.89 -51.62 -3.42
N ALA A 13 40.87 -51.34 -4.72
CA ALA A 13 40.31 -50.10 -5.23
C ALA A 13 38.79 -50.12 -5.02
N ALA A 14 38.32 -49.48 -3.95
CA ALA A 14 36.90 -49.24 -3.73
C ALA A 14 36.38 -48.32 -4.86
N ALA A 15 35.58 -48.89 -5.76
CA ALA A 15 34.80 -48.11 -6.71
C ALA A 15 33.89 -47.14 -5.92
N PRO A 16 33.77 -45.86 -6.34
CA PRO A 16 32.91 -44.93 -5.63
C PRO A 16 31.47 -45.43 -5.73
N THR A 17 30.89 -45.80 -4.59
CA THR A 17 29.48 -46.12 -4.42
C THR A 17 28.65 -44.98 -5.00
N LYS A 18 28.07 -45.19 -6.19
CA LYS A 18 27.02 -44.32 -6.73
C LYS A 18 25.84 -44.43 -5.78
N ILE A 19 25.69 -43.45 -4.89
CA ILE A 19 24.52 -43.32 -4.03
C ILE A 19 23.29 -43.34 -4.94
N PRO A 20 22.33 -44.28 -4.75
CA PRO A 20 21.13 -44.29 -5.56
C PRO A 20 20.33 -43.02 -5.26
N VAL A 21 20.37 -42.08 -6.20
CA VAL A 21 19.61 -40.83 -6.11
C VAL A 21 18.13 -41.21 -6.30
N THR A 22 17.33 -41.08 -5.24
CA THR A 22 15.88 -41.27 -5.36
C THR A 22 15.30 -40.23 -6.33
N PRO A 23 14.19 -40.50 -7.02
CA PRO A 23 13.59 -39.58 -7.99
C PRO A 23 13.35 -38.17 -7.42
N ALA A 24 12.98 -38.08 -6.13
CA ALA A 24 12.78 -36.83 -5.41
C ALA A 24 14.09 -36.05 -5.21
N VAL A 25 15.18 -36.72 -4.83
CA VAL A 25 16.51 -36.09 -4.69
C VAL A 25 17.02 -35.63 -6.06
N GLY A 26 16.78 -36.42 -7.11
CA GLY A 26 17.14 -36.07 -8.49
C GLY A 26 16.38 -34.87 -9.03
N TYR A 27 15.12 -34.69 -8.62
CA TYR A 27 14.32 -33.50 -8.92
C TYR A 27 14.84 -32.27 -8.17
N LEU A 28 15.08 -32.37 -6.87
CA LEU A 28 15.58 -31.25 -6.06
C LEU A 28 16.94 -30.76 -6.54
N VAL A 29 17.87 -31.67 -6.85
CA VAL A 29 19.19 -31.31 -7.40
C VAL A 29 19.08 -30.59 -8.74
N ARG A 30 18.15 -31.00 -9.62
CA ARG A 30 17.87 -30.29 -10.88
C ARG A 30 17.27 -28.91 -10.62
N MET A 31 16.25 -28.82 -9.78
CA MET A 31 15.63 -27.55 -9.38
C MET A 31 16.68 -26.57 -8.84
N PHE A 32 17.54 -26.99 -7.90
CA PHE A 32 18.60 -26.13 -7.37
C PHE A 32 19.58 -25.66 -8.45
N ARG A 33 19.96 -26.54 -9.37
CA ARG A 33 20.84 -26.20 -10.50
C ARG A 33 20.21 -25.17 -11.41
N ASP A 34 18.96 -25.38 -11.80
CA ASP A 34 18.25 -24.48 -12.71
C ASP A 34 18.06 -23.11 -12.07
N TYR A 35 17.73 -23.06 -10.77
CA TYR A 35 17.54 -21.82 -10.02
C TYR A 35 18.83 -21.00 -9.82
N GLN A 36 20.00 -21.61 -9.98
CA GLN A 36 21.30 -20.95 -9.89
C GLN A 36 21.93 -20.66 -11.26
N SER A 37 21.40 -21.24 -12.33
CA SER A 37 21.91 -21.07 -13.69
C SER A 37 21.30 -19.85 -14.37
N ASN A 38 22.13 -18.89 -14.76
CA ASN A 38 21.69 -17.73 -15.53
C ASN A 38 21.21 -18.11 -16.95
N ALA A 39 21.63 -19.27 -17.49
CA ALA A 39 21.20 -19.77 -18.79
C ALA A 39 19.67 -19.87 -18.89
N VAL A 40 19.01 -20.24 -17.79
CA VAL A 40 17.54 -20.30 -17.71
C VAL A 40 16.93 -18.94 -18.03
N ILE A 41 17.48 -17.84 -17.50
CA ILE A 41 16.98 -16.49 -17.82
C ILE A 41 17.15 -16.20 -19.31
N VAL A 42 18.33 -16.49 -19.87
CA VAL A 42 18.61 -16.22 -21.29
C VAL A 42 17.62 -16.99 -22.18
N ASP A 43 17.37 -18.27 -21.90
CA ASP A 43 16.46 -19.11 -22.67
C ASP A 43 15.02 -18.58 -22.63
N HIS A 44 14.52 -18.19 -21.46
CA HIS A 44 13.16 -17.68 -21.30
C HIS A 44 12.99 -16.29 -21.96
N TYR A 45 13.99 -15.42 -21.86
CA TYR A 45 13.98 -14.11 -22.52
C TYR A 45 14.10 -14.23 -24.04
N ASN A 46 14.83 -15.24 -24.54
CA ASN A 46 14.90 -15.54 -25.97
C ASN A 46 13.54 -16.03 -26.49
N PHE A 47 12.95 -17.02 -25.82
CA PHE A 47 11.66 -17.59 -26.20
C PHE A 47 10.53 -16.55 -26.25
N THR A 48 10.50 -15.63 -25.28
CA THR A 48 9.50 -14.55 -25.21
C THR A 48 9.73 -13.43 -26.22
N GLY A 49 10.81 -13.48 -27.01
CA GLY A 49 11.19 -12.42 -27.96
C GLY A 49 11.67 -11.15 -27.28
N LYS A 50 12.03 -11.22 -25.99
CA LYS A 50 12.55 -10.08 -25.22
C LYS A 50 14.05 -9.88 -25.38
N LEU A 51 14.80 -10.91 -25.76
CA LEU A 51 16.23 -10.85 -25.98
C LEU A 51 16.56 -10.08 -27.28
N ASN A 52 16.40 -8.76 -27.24
CA ASN A 52 16.83 -7.87 -28.31
C ASN A 52 18.15 -7.21 -27.89
N GLU A 53 19.22 -7.44 -28.65
CA GLU A 53 20.60 -6.99 -28.34
C GLU A 53 20.66 -5.48 -28.00
N ASN A 54 19.86 -4.65 -28.67
CA ASN A 54 19.80 -3.20 -28.44
C ASN A 54 19.08 -2.79 -27.13
N LYS A 55 18.30 -3.69 -26.50
CA LYS A 55 17.62 -3.40 -25.22
C LYS A 55 18.54 -3.60 -24.01
N TYR A 56 19.57 -4.44 -24.14
CA TYR A 56 20.47 -4.87 -23.07
C TYR A 56 21.90 -4.32 -23.21
N THR A 57 22.09 -3.27 -24.02
CA THR A 57 23.36 -2.53 -24.12
C THR A 57 23.68 -1.81 -22.82
N ASP A 58 24.98 -1.59 -22.56
CA ASP A 58 25.46 -0.91 -21.37
C ASP A 58 25.08 0.59 -21.39
N GLY A 59 24.31 1.03 -20.38
CA GLY A 59 23.92 2.43 -20.18
C GLY A 59 22.51 2.61 -19.62
N LEU A 60 22.33 3.53 -18.66
CA LEU A 60 21.00 3.92 -18.20
C LEU A 60 20.29 4.76 -19.26
N LYS A 61 19.13 4.29 -19.72
CA LYS A 61 18.27 5.07 -20.62
C LYS A 61 17.75 6.30 -19.89
N PRO A 62 17.56 7.46 -20.57
CA PRO A 62 16.98 8.66 -19.95
C PRO A 62 15.64 8.39 -19.25
N VAL A 63 14.82 7.51 -19.81
CA VAL A 63 13.55 7.05 -19.22
C VAL A 63 13.76 6.35 -17.87
N SER A 64 14.79 5.52 -17.74
CA SER A 64 15.13 4.85 -16.49
C SER A 64 15.56 5.85 -15.42
N ILE A 65 16.30 6.91 -15.78
CA ILE A 65 16.70 7.97 -14.85
C ILE A 65 15.46 8.70 -14.31
N VAL A 66 14.51 9.05 -15.18
CA VAL A 66 13.24 9.67 -14.76
C VAL A 66 12.48 8.77 -13.80
N PHE A 67 12.36 7.47 -14.09
CA PHE A 67 11.68 6.53 -13.19
C PHE A 67 12.41 6.34 -11.86
N LEU A 68 13.75 6.42 -11.82
CA LEU A 68 14.52 6.39 -10.57
C LEU A 68 14.27 7.62 -9.70
N ILE A 69 14.18 8.82 -10.30
CA ILE A 69 13.81 10.04 -9.58
C ILE A 69 12.40 9.89 -8.99
N ILE A 70 11.45 9.34 -9.77
CA ILE A 70 10.09 9.07 -9.27
C ILE A 70 10.13 8.07 -8.10
N CYS A 71 10.92 6.99 -8.18
CA CYS A 71 11.07 6.04 -7.07
C CYS A 71 11.62 6.72 -5.80
N LEU A 72 12.62 7.59 -5.96
CA LEU A 72 13.19 8.34 -4.84
C LEU A 72 12.12 9.24 -4.18
N LEU A 73 11.33 9.95 -4.99
CA LEU A 73 10.22 10.76 -4.48
C LEU A 73 9.19 9.92 -3.72
N ILE A 74 8.78 8.77 -4.28
CA ILE A 74 7.86 7.83 -3.61
C ILE A 74 8.38 7.43 -2.24
N VAL A 75 9.66 7.05 -2.14
CA VAL A 75 10.29 6.63 -0.88
C VAL A 75 10.30 7.77 0.12
N LEU A 76 10.73 8.96 -0.30
CA LEU A 76 10.83 10.13 0.58
C LEU A 76 9.46 10.59 1.08
N GLU A 77 8.48 10.73 0.19
CA GLU A 77 7.14 11.20 0.54
C GLU A 77 6.43 10.23 1.50
N ASN A 78 6.45 8.93 1.20
CA ASN A 78 5.85 7.93 2.07
C ASN A 78 6.59 7.79 3.42
N ALA A 79 7.92 7.97 3.44
CA ALA A 79 8.68 8.02 4.70
C ALA A 79 8.25 9.21 5.57
N VAL A 80 8.07 10.39 4.98
CA VAL A 80 7.58 11.58 5.69
C VAL A 80 6.19 11.34 6.28
N VAL A 81 5.27 10.72 5.53
CA VAL A 81 3.93 10.37 6.04
C VAL A 81 4.03 9.39 7.21
N LEU A 82 4.87 8.36 7.10
CA LEU A 82 5.05 7.35 8.14
C LEU A 82 5.62 7.98 9.43
N VAL A 83 6.62 8.86 9.32
CA VAL A 83 7.17 9.62 10.45
C VAL A 83 6.12 10.56 11.06
N ALA A 84 5.27 11.19 10.24
CA ALA A 84 4.18 12.04 10.73
C ALA A 84 3.14 11.26 11.54
N ILE A 85 2.82 10.04 11.12
CA ILE A 85 1.93 9.12 11.85
C ILE A 85 2.58 8.70 13.17
N TRP A 86 3.87 8.35 13.15
CA TRP A 86 4.59 7.87 14.34
C TRP A 86 4.80 8.95 15.41
N LYS A 87 5.11 10.19 15.03
CA LYS A 87 5.35 11.28 15.99
C LYS A 87 4.08 11.88 16.59
N ASN A 88 2.96 11.84 15.87
CA ASN A 88 1.75 12.54 16.29
C ASN A 88 0.80 11.61 17.08
N LYS A 89 0.73 11.80 18.40
CA LYS A 89 -0.17 11.02 19.28
C LYS A 89 -1.64 11.06 18.85
N LYS A 90 -2.10 12.12 18.17
CA LYS A 90 -3.46 12.23 17.62
C LYS A 90 -3.77 11.15 16.57
N PHE A 91 -2.73 10.63 15.91
CA PHE A 91 -2.82 9.60 14.89
C PHE A 91 -2.66 8.18 15.45
N HIS A 92 -2.58 7.98 16.77
CA HIS A 92 -2.61 6.64 17.36
C HIS A 92 -4.03 6.09 17.51
N MET A 93 -4.78 6.11 16.40
CA MET A 93 -6.12 5.51 16.29
C MET A 93 -6.07 4.34 15.29
N PRO A 94 -6.92 3.31 15.44
CA PRO A 94 -6.93 2.09 14.60
C PRO A 94 -6.76 2.33 13.09
N MET A 95 -7.55 3.26 12.56
CA MET A 95 -7.53 3.72 11.17
C MET A 95 -6.14 4.16 10.68
N TYR A 96 -5.38 4.89 11.51
CA TYR A 96 -4.09 5.43 11.11
C TYR A 96 -2.98 4.36 11.16
N TYR A 97 -3.14 3.27 11.92
CA TYR A 97 -2.23 2.12 11.84
C TYR A 97 -2.38 1.40 10.49
N LEU A 98 -3.61 1.22 10.00
CA LEU A 98 -3.85 0.67 8.67
C LEU A 98 -3.36 1.61 7.55
N LEU A 99 -3.54 2.93 7.73
CA LEU A 99 -2.95 3.93 6.83
C LEU A 99 -1.42 3.87 6.84
N GLY A 100 -0.81 3.71 8.02
CA GLY A 100 0.62 3.51 8.17
C GLY A 100 1.12 2.27 7.44
N ASN A 101 0.36 1.17 7.50
CA ASN A 101 0.68 -0.05 6.75
C ASN A 101 0.65 0.17 5.24
N LEU A 102 -0.37 0.89 4.73
CA LEU A 102 -0.45 1.27 3.32
C LEU A 102 0.73 2.14 2.89
N THR A 103 1.11 3.14 3.69
CA THR A 103 2.29 3.97 3.39
C THR A 103 3.60 3.19 3.46
N LEU A 104 3.67 2.17 4.31
CA LEU A 104 4.83 1.28 4.40
C LEU A 104 4.93 0.38 3.16
N SER A 105 3.81 -0.20 2.70
CA SER A 105 3.80 -1.02 1.48
C SER A 105 4.12 -0.18 0.24
N ASP A 106 3.66 1.06 0.16
CA ASP A 106 3.98 1.98 -0.95
C ASP A 106 5.45 2.44 -0.92
N LEU A 107 6.02 2.69 0.27
CA LEU A 107 7.46 2.96 0.43
C LEU A 107 8.30 1.78 -0.05
N LEU A 108 7.94 0.57 0.40
CA LEU A 108 8.62 -0.65 -0.02
C LEU A 108 8.44 -0.91 -1.52
N ALA A 109 7.28 -0.60 -2.10
CA ALA A 109 7.07 -0.65 -3.54
C ALA A 109 8.11 0.24 -4.26
N GLY A 110 8.25 1.50 -3.83
CA GLY A 110 9.26 2.42 -4.37
C GLY A 110 10.69 1.87 -4.29
N LEU A 111 11.07 1.23 -3.17
CA LEU A 111 12.37 0.57 -3.03
C LEU A 111 12.52 -0.64 -3.97
N THR A 112 11.52 -1.52 -4.03
CA THR A 112 11.55 -2.71 -4.89
C THR A 112 11.65 -2.33 -6.37
N TYR A 113 10.94 -1.29 -6.79
CA TYR A 113 11.02 -0.77 -8.15
C TYR A 113 12.35 -0.08 -8.45
N MET A 114 12.91 0.64 -7.48
CA MET A 114 14.24 1.23 -7.62
C MET A 114 15.30 0.13 -7.86
N VAL A 115 15.26 -0.94 -7.06
CA VAL A 115 16.12 -2.11 -7.26
C VAL A 115 15.85 -2.76 -8.62
N ASN A 116 14.59 -2.90 -9.01
CA ASN A 116 14.18 -3.45 -10.31
C ASN A 116 14.82 -2.66 -11.48
N ILE A 117 14.76 -1.32 -11.44
CA ILE A 117 15.34 -0.47 -12.50
C ILE A 117 16.87 -0.52 -12.50
N ILE A 118 17.53 -0.43 -11.34
CA ILE A 118 19.00 -0.45 -11.24
C ILE A 118 19.57 -1.79 -11.74
N THR A 119 18.84 -2.88 -11.49
CA THR A 119 19.25 -4.23 -11.88
C THR A 119 18.69 -4.68 -13.25
N SER A 120 17.99 -3.78 -13.95
CA SER A 120 17.51 -4.00 -15.32
C SER A 120 18.65 -3.94 -16.36
N GLY A 121 18.33 -4.22 -17.62
CA GLY A 121 19.31 -4.20 -18.71
C GLY A 121 20.30 -5.37 -18.61
N ALA A 122 21.56 -5.16 -18.97
CA ALA A 122 22.59 -6.20 -19.03
C ALA A 122 22.70 -7.01 -17.72
N ASN A 123 22.45 -6.39 -16.58
CA ASN A 123 22.48 -7.04 -15.27
C ASN A 123 21.40 -8.12 -15.11
N THR A 124 20.27 -8.01 -15.80
CA THR A 124 19.19 -9.00 -15.73
C THR A 124 19.63 -10.36 -16.29
N LEU A 125 20.43 -10.37 -17.36
CA LEU A 125 20.95 -11.60 -17.99
C LEU A 125 22.06 -12.26 -17.17
N LYS A 126 22.71 -11.50 -16.27
CA LYS A 126 23.77 -12.00 -15.37
C LYS A 126 23.22 -12.54 -14.05
N MET A 127 21.94 -12.33 -13.75
CA MET A 127 21.31 -12.78 -12.51
C MET A 127 20.95 -14.26 -12.52
N THR A 128 20.77 -14.83 -11.33
CA THR A 128 20.19 -16.16 -11.16
C THR A 128 18.65 -16.07 -11.10
N PRO A 129 17.92 -17.13 -11.51
CA PRO A 129 16.47 -17.17 -11.37
C PRO A 129 15.96 -16.87 -9.96
N VAL A 130 16.67 -17.27 -8.90
CA VAL A 130 16.30 -16.91 -7.50
C VAL A 130 16.26 -15.40 -7.31
N LEU A 131 17.33 -14.69 -7.70
CA LEU A 131 17.41 -13.23 -7.57
C LEU A 131 16.35 -12.54 -8.43
N TRP A 132 16.09 -13.10 -9.61
CA TRP A 132 15.04 -12.62 -10.50
C TRP A 132 13.63 -12.74 -9.86
N PHE A 133 13.32 -13.91 -9.27
CA PHE A 133 12.05 -14.09 -8.56
C PHE A 133 11.94 -13.21 -7.31
N LEU A 134 13.03 -12.97 -6.58
CA LEU A 134 13.01 -12.05 -5.44
C LEU A 134 12.74 -10.61 -5.87
N ARG A 135 13.34 -10.18 -6.99
CA ARG A 135 13.14 -8.86 -7.59
C ARG A 135 11.69 -8.65 -8.03
N GLU A 136 11.17 -9.53 -8.88
CA GLU A 136 9.80 -9.39 -9.40
C GLU A 136 8.76 -9.74 -8.33
N GLY A 137 9.04 -10.74 -7.49
CA GLY A 137 8.23 -11.11 -6.34
C GLY A 137 8.10 -9.98 -5.32
N GLY A 138 9.13 -9.16 -5.11
CA GLY A 138 9.04 -7.96 -4.26
C GLY A 138 7.96 -6.97 -4.73
N VAL A 139 7.82 -6.79 -6.03
CA VAL A 139 6.75 -5.96 -6.62
C VAL A 139 5.37 -6.58 -6.37
N PHE A 140 5.23 -7.90 -6.56
CA PHE A 140 3.98 -8.61 -6.26
C PHE A 140 3.60 -8.56 -4.78
N ILE A 141 4.56 -8.73 -3.87
CA ILE A 141 4.35 -8.70 -2.42
C ILE A 141 3.85 -7.32 -1.99
N THR A 142 4.50 -6.25 -2.47
CA THR A 142 4.12 -4.87 -2.11
C THR A 142 2.74 -4.50 -2.68
N LEU A 143 2.43 -4.91 -3.92
CA LEU A 143 1.09 -4.79 -4.49
C LEU A 143 0.03 -5.52 -3.66
N ALA A 144 0.27 -6.80 -3.34
CA ALA A 144 -0.64 -7.60 -2.52
C ALA A 144 -0.86 -6.95 -1.15
N ALA A 145 0.20 -6.44 -0.52
CA ALA A 145 0.14 -5.77 0.78
C ALA A 145 -0.71 -4.49 0.70
N SER A 146 -0.55 -3.68 -0.36
CA SER A 146 -1.37 -2.48 -0.58
C SER A 146 -2.85 -2.82 -0.81
N ILE A 147 -3.18 -3.82 -1.65
CA ILE A 147 -4.58 -4.24 -1.91
C ILE A 147 -5.26 -4.78 -0.65
N ILE A 148 -4.58 -5.66 0.09
CA ILE A 148 -5.14 -6.24 1.32
C ILE A 148 -5.28 -5.14 2.39
N SER A 149 -4.35 -4.19 2.46
CA SER A 149 -4.44 -3.02 3.34
C SER A 149 -5.64 -2.13 2.99
N LEU A 150 -5.89 -1.87 1.71
CA LEU A 150 -7.08 -1.14 1.26
C LEU A 150 -8.37 -1.86 1.62
N LEU A 151 -8.41 -3.19 1.50
CA LEU A 151 -9.56 -3.99 1.94
C LEU A 151 -9.77 -3.88 3.46
N ALA A 152 -8.70 -3.97 4.25
CA ALA A 152 -8.77 -3.81 5.70
C ALA A 152 -9.28 -2.42 6.10
N ILE A 153 -8.82 -1.37 5.41
CA ILE A 153 -9.33 0.00 5.57
C ILE A 153 -10.82 0.05 5.22
N ALA A 154 -11.24 -0.54 4.09
CA ALA A 154 -12.64 -0.55 3.67
C ALA A 154 -13.56 -1.24 4.69
N ILE A 155 -13.13 -2.37 5.25
CA ILE A 155 -13.86 -3.11 6.29
C ILE A 155 -13.94 -2.28 7.58
N GLU A 156 -12.83 -1.69 8.03
CA GLU A 156 -12.80 -0.81 9.21
C GLU A 156 -13.78 0.36 9.05
N ARG A 157 -13.77 0.99 7.87
CA ARG A 157 -14.67 2.10 7.54
C ARG A 157 -16.12 1.67 7.52
N HIS A 158 -16.42 0.55 6.90
CA HIS A 158 -17.76 0.01 6.90
C HIS A 158 -18.26 -0.20 8.34
N VAL A 159 -17.46 -0.83 9.20
CA VAL A 159 -17.84 -1.09 10.60
C VAL A 159 -18.05 0.22 11.38
N THR A 160 -17.14 1.18 11.28
CA THR A 160 -17.21 2.42 12.06
C THR A 160 -18.31 3.38 11.60
N MET A 161 -18.56 3.45 10.29
CA MET A 161 -19.56 4.36 9.73
C MET A 161 -20.99 3.79 9.83
N VAL A 162 -21.16 2.47 9.66
CA VAL A 162 -22.48 1.83 9.80
C VAL A 162 -22.92 1.79 11.26
N ARG A 163 -22.01 1.51 12.20
CA ARG A 163 -22.38 1.42 13.63
C ARG A 163 -22.51 2.78 14.32
N MET A 164 -22.17 3.90 13.66
CA MET A 164 -22.24 5.31 14.15
C MET A 164 -21.63 5.62 15.53
N LYS A 165 -21.07 4.63 16.21
CA LYS A 165 -20.36 4.75 17.48
C LYS A 165 -18.87 4.90 17.17
N PRO A 166 -18.19 5.94 17.69
CA PRO A 166 -16.74 5.96 17.72
C PRO A 166 -16.29 4.64 18.34
N TYR A 167 -15.33 3.98 17.71
CA TYR A 167 -14.89 2.66 18.06
C TYR A 167 -14.28 2.64 19.46
N GLN A 168 -15.11 2.46 20.49
CA GLN A 168 -14.67 2.26 21.86
C GLN A 168 -14.23 0.81 21.99
N GLY A 169 -13.03 0.51 21.48
CA GLY A 169 -12.29 -0.69 21.87
C GLY A 169 -12.24 -1.85 20.88
N ALA A 170 -11.77 -1.68 19.63
CA ALA A 170 -10.86 -2.75 19.18
C ALA A 170 -9.67 -2.73 20.12
N LYS A 171 -9.34 -3.90 20.64
CA LYS A 171 -8.00 -4.15 21.14
C LYS A 171 -7.04 -3.81 19.99
N ARG A 172 -6.10 -2.89 20.25
CA ARG A 172 -4.95 -2.56 19.39
C ARG A 172 -4.38 -3.80 18.69
N SER A 173 -4.33 -4.93 19.42
CA SER A 173 -4.00 -6.28 18.95
C SER A 173 -4.71 -6.71 17.66
N ARG A 174 -6.00 -6.43 17.47
CA ARG A 174 -6.73 -6.77 16.23
C ARG A 174 -6.16 -6.04 15.01
N MET A 175 -5.76 -4.78 15.15
CA MET A 175 -5.18 -4.01 14.04
C MET A 175 -3.80 -4.54 13.66
N PHE A 176 -2.96 -4.83 14.66
CA PHE A 176 -1.67 -5.48 14.43
C PHE A 176 -1.82 -6.88 13.84
N GLY A 177 -2.87 -7.62 14.23
CA GLY A 177 -3.21 -8.91 13.63
C GLY A 177 -3.60 -8.80 12.15
N LEU A 178 -4.41 -7.79 11.77
CA LEU A 178 -4.73 -7.53 10.35
C LEU A 178 -3.50 -7.14 9.54
N ILE A 179 -2.62 -6.30 10.11
CA ILE A 179 -1.35 -5.93 9.48
C ILE A 179 -0.48 -7.17 9.28
N GLY A 180 -0.24 -7.96 10.33
CA GLY A 180 0.55 -9.19 10.25
C GLY A 180 -0.02 -10.18 9.23
N ALA A 181 -1.33 -10.41 9.26
CA ALA A 181 -2.00 -11.27 8.28
C ALA A 181 -1.85 -10.74 6.85
N SER A 182 -1.93 -9.43 6.63
CA SER A 182 -1.73 -8.85 5.30
C SER A 182 -0.34 -9.16 4.75
N TRP A 183 0.71 -9.01 5.56
CA TRP A 183 2.08 -9.32 5.15
C TRP A 183 2.31 -10.81 4.92
N VAL A 184 1.80 -11.66 5.82
CA VAL A 184 1.92 -13.12 5.68
C VAL A 184 1.28 -13.59 4.37
N VAL A 185 0.06 -13.15 4.07
CA VAL A 185 -0.63 -13.50 2.82
C VAL A 185 0.12 -12.95 1.61
N SER A 186 0.59 -11.71 1.65
CA SER A 186 1.36 -11.11 0.56
C SER A 186 2.67 -11.83 0.27
N VAL A 187 3.45 -12.15 1.31
CA VAL A 187 4.72 -12.88 1.19
C VAL A 187 4.46 -14.29 0.68
N PHE A 188 3.45 -14.97 1.22
CA PHE A 188 3.07 -16.29 0.74
C PHE A 188 2.76 -16.28 -0.77
N LEU A 189 1.91 -15.35 -1.23
CA LEU A 189 1.61 -15.19 -2.65
C LEU A 189 2.87 -14.90 -3.50
N GLY A 190 3.80 -14.08 -2.99
CA GLY A 190 5.05 -13.76 -3.67
C GLY A 190 6.05 -14.91 -3.77
N VAL A 191 6.01 -15.87 -2.82
CA VAL A 191 6.94 -17.01 -2.76
C VAL A 191 6.43 -18.23 -3.54
N LEU A 192 5.13 -18.33 -3.83
CA LEU A 192 4.54 -19.44 -4.62
C LEU A 192 5.28 -19.78 -5.93
N PRO A 193 5.71 -18.82 -6.76
CA PRO A 193 6.49 -19.11 -7.97
C PRO A 193 7.84 -19.75 -7.66
N ILE A 194 8.50 -19.32 -6.58
CA ILE A 194 9.78 -19.87 -6.12
C ILE A 194 9.59 -21.32 -5.66
N MET A 195 8.44 -21.64 -5.05
CA MET A 195 8.09 -22.99 -4.61
C MET A 195 7.67 -23.95 -5.73
N GLY A 196 7.61 -23.48 -6.98
CA GLY A 196 7.37 -24.34 -8.14
C GLY A 196 6.22 -23.91 -9.05
N TRP A 197 5.44 -22.88 -8.70
CA TRP A 197 4.40 -22.35 -9.60
C TRP A 197 4.99 -21.37 -10.64
N ASN A 198 5.99 -21.84 -11.36
CA ASN A 198 6.68 -21.14 -12.44
C ASN A 198 6.63 -21.98 -13.72
N CYS A 199 7.28 -21.51 -14.79
CA CYS A 199 7.31 -22.20 -16.09
C CYS A 199 8.69 -22.76 -16.45
N ILE A 200 9.60 -22.92 -15.49
CA ILE A 200 10.94 -23.44 -15.74
C ILE A 200 10.82 -24.89 -16.25
N GLY A 201 11.37 -25.13 -17.44
CA GLY A 201 11.28 -26.42 -18.14
C GLY A 201 10.04 -26.59 -19.02
N ILE A 202 9.11 -25.62 -19.06
CA ILE A 202 7.88 -25.64 -19.89
C ILE A 202 7.64 -24.24 -20.48
N LEU A 203 8.42 -23.89 -21.51
CA LEU A 203 8.49 -22.53 -22.08
C LEU A 203 7.15 -22.02 -22.63
N ASP A 204 6.35 -22.90 -23.20
CA ASP A 204 5.04 -22.65 -23.80
C ASP A 204 3.99 -22.11 -22.82
N GLN A 205 4.19 -22.31 -21.51
CA GLN A 205 3.35 -21.75 -20.45
C GLN A 205 3.88 -20.44 -19.86
N CYS A 206 5.00 -19.92 -20.35
CA CYS A 206 5.61 -18.70 -19.84
C CYS A 206 4.90 -17.43 -20.31
N SER A 207 4.90 -16.44 -19.43
CA SER A 207 4.41 -15.09 -19.70
C SER A 207 5.41 -14.29 -20.53
N THR A 208 4.92 -13.51 -21.49
CA THR A 208 5.78 -12.58 -22.27
C THR A 208 6.21 -11.41 -21.39
N VAL A 209 5.34 -10.92 -20.51
CA VAL A 209 5.65 -9.79 -19.61
C VAL A 209 6.64 -10.21 -18.52
N LEU A 210 6.49 -11.40 -17.96
CA LEU A 210 7.36 -11.93 -16.90
C LEU A 210 7.88 -13.31 -17.31
N PRO A 211 9.03 -13.39 -18.03
CA PRO A 211 9.47 -14.61 -18.72
C PRO A 211 9.60 -15.88 -17.87
N LEU A 212 9.84 -15.78 -16.56
CA LEU A 212 9.94 -16.96 -15.69
C LEU A 212 8.62 -17.31 -14.97
N TYR A 213 7.60 -16.45 -15.03
CA TYR A 213 6.30 -16.71 -14.43
C TYR A 213 5.41 -17.51 -15.37
N ALA A 214 4.69 -18.48 -14.79
CA ALA A 214 3.64 -19.18 -15.50
C ALA A 214 2.43 -18.25 -15.75
N LYS A 215 1.86 -18.31 -16.95
CA LYS A 215 0.62 -17.57 -17.30
C LYS A 215 -0.53 -17.88 -16.34
N SER A 216 -0.63 -19.13 -15.88
CA SER A 216 -1.66 -19.57 -14.92
C SER A 216 -1.53 -18.88 -13.55
N PHE A 217 -0.31 -18.70 -13.04
CA PHE A 217 -0.06 -17.99 -11.79
C PHE A 217 -0.44 -16.51 -11.89
N ILE A 218 -0.05 -15.85 -12.99
CA ILE A 218 -0.35 -14.44 -13.22
C ILE A 218 -1.87 -14.23 -13.30
N LEU A 219 -2.57 -15.09 -14.05
CA LEU A 219 -4.03 -15.06 -14.15
C LEU A 219 -4.68 -15.22 -12.76
N PHE A 220 -4.23 -16.21 -11.97
CA PHE A 220 -4.71 -16.43 -10.60
C PHE A 220 -4.57 -15.16 -9.73
N CYS A 221 -3.40 -14.52 -9.75
CA CYS A 221 -3.17 -13.28 -9.00
C CYS A 221 -4.11 -12.16 -9.44
N ILE A 222 -4.25 -11.93 -10.74
CA ILE A 222 -5.11 -10.88 -11.30
C ILE A 222 -6.56 -11.11 -10.94
N THR A 223 -7.05 -12.35 -11.04
CA THR A 223 -8.43 -12.70 -10.69
C THR A 223 -8.69 -12.41 -9.21
N ILE A 224 -7.78 -12.80 -8.31
CA ILE A 224 -7.90 -12.52 -6.86
C ILE A 224 -7.87 -11.02 -6.58
N PHE A 225 -6.87 -10.30 -7.12
CA PHE A 225 -6.76 -8.86 -6.90
C PHE A 225 -7.96 -8.10 -7.45
N SER A 226 -8.47 -8.48 -8.62
CA SER A 226 -9.68 -7.88 -9.21
C SER A 226 -10.91 -8.17 -8.35
N ALA A 227 -11.06 -9.39 -7.83
CA ALA A 227 -12.16 -9.75 -6.93
C ALA A 227 -12.11 -8.93 -5.63
N ILE A 228 -10.92 -8.73 -5.05
CA ILE A 228 -10.74 -7.89 -3.86
C ILE A 228 -11.09 -6.43 -4.18
N LEU A 229 -10.59 -5.86 -5.28
CA LEU A 229 -10.92 -4.50 -5.69
C LEU A 229 -12.42 -4.31 -5.91
N LEU A 230 -13.08 -5.28 -6.55
CA LEU A 230 -14.54 -5.28 -6.70
C LEU A 230 -15.25 -5.31 -5.35
N ALA A 231 -14.82 -6.15 -4.42
CA ALA A 231 -15.37 -6.20 -3.06
C ALA A 231 -15.23 -4.85 -2.34
N ILE A 232 -14.08 -4.19 -2.48
CA ILE A 232 -13.84 -2.85 -1.94
C ILE A 232 -14.83 -1.84 -2.54
N VAL A 233 -15.01 -1.82 -3.86
CA VAL A 233 -15.98 -0.94 -4.54
C VAL A 233 -17.40 -1.19 -4.01
N VAL A 234 -17.82 -2.45 -3.91
CA VAL A 234 -19.15 -2.81 -3.37
C VAL A 234 -19.33 -2.32 -1.93
N LEU A 235 -18.31 -2.49 -1.07
CA LEU A 235 -18.34 -1.98 0.31
C LEU A 235 -18.51 -0.45 0.32
N TYR A 236 -17.77 0.30 -0.50
CA TYR A 236 -17.90 1.76 -0.54
C TYR A 236 -19.24 2.23 -1.11
N VAL A 237 -19.77 1.56 -2.13
CA VAL A 237 -21.13 1.84 -2.64
C VAL A 237 -22.17 1.63 -1.54
N ARG A 238 -22.05 0.54 -0.76
CA ARG A 238 -22.93 0.30 0.40
C ARG A 238 -22.79 1.39 1.45
N ILE A 239 -21.57 1.77 1.83
CA ILE A 239 -21.33 2.85 2.79
C ILE A 239 -21.97 4.16 2.30
N PHE A 240 -21.76 4.52 1.04
CA PHE A 240 -22.32 5.74 0.45
C PHE A 240 -23.85 5.74 0.48
N ARG A 241 -24.49 4.62 0.10
CA ARG A 241 -25.95 4.46 0.17
C ARG A 241 -26.49 4.58 1.61
N ILE A 242 -25.82 3.96 2.58
CA ILE A 242 -26.23 4.01 3.99
C ILE A 242 -26.15 5.44 4.53
N VAL A 243 -25.04 6.15 4.27
CA VAL A 243 -24.88 7.53 4.76
C VAL A 243 -25.87 8.47 4.08
N LYS A 244 -26.14 8.31 2.77
CA LYS A 244 -27.15 9.09 2.05
C LYS A 244 -28.56 8.83 2.59
N SER A 245 -28.94 7.56 2.77
CA SER A 245 -30.26 7.18 3.30
C SER A 245 -30.49 7.70 4.72
N ASN A 246 -29.49 7.58 5.60
CA ASN A 246 -29.56 8.11 6.97
C ASN A 246 -29.61 9.64 7.01
N THR A 247 -29.05 10.33 6.00
CA THR A 247 -29.16 11.78 5.88
C THR A 247 -30.54 12.21 5.38
N GLN A 248 -31.18 11.41 4.51
CA GLN A 248 -32.50 11.70 3.93
C GLN A 248 -33.67 11.37 4.88
N ARG A 249 -33.57 10.34 5.72
CA ARG A 249 -34.65 9.90 6.64
C ARG A 249 -34.88 10.83 7.84
N LEU A 250 -33.99 11.79 8.12
CA LEU A 250 -34.09 12.69 9.28
C LEU A 250 -34.72 14.05 8.89
N GLY A 251 -35.96 14.00 8.39
CA GLY A 251 -36.84 15.16 8.27
C GLY A 251 -37.23 15.74 9.64
N THR A 252 -37.21 17.08 9.72
CA THR A 252 -37.76 17.99 10.77
C THR A 252 -37.27 17.84 12.23
N GLY A 253 -36.21 18.59 12.62
CA GLY A 253 -35.89 18.81 14.05
C GLY A 253 -34.56 19.50 14.37
N SER A 254 -34.46 20.21 15.51
CA SER A 254 -33.30 21.00 15.96
C SER A 254 -32.01 20.17 16.24
N HIS A 255 -32.15 18.86 16.50
CA HIS A 255 -31.03 17.90 16.57
C HIS A 255 -30.23 17.79 15.24
N ARG A 256 -30.73 18.41 14.15
CA ARG A 256 -30.13 18.46 12.80
C ARG A 256 -28.74 19.10 12.75
N LYS A 257 -28.44 20.17 13.52
CA LYS A 257 -27.14 20.87 13.36
C LYS A 257 -25.94 20.04 13.84
N SER A 258 -26.08 19.21 14.86
CA SER A 258 -24.96 18.40 15.40
C SER A 258 -24.73 17.13 14.57
N LEU A 259 -25.81 16.40 14.26
CA LEU A 259 -25.77 15.18 13.45
C LEU A 259 -25.46 15.45 11.97
N SER A 260 -25.95 16.55 11.39
CA SER A 260 -25.58 16.98 10.03
C SER A 260 -24.10 17.35 9.95
N ARG A 261 -23.57 18.11 10.93
CA ARG A 261 -22.12 18.39 11.02
C ARG A 261 -21.28 17.11 11.15
N LYS A 262 -21.78 16.09 11.86
CA LYS A 262 -21.13 14.77 11.96
C LYS A 262 -21.19 14.01 10.62
N SER A 263 -22.35 13.96 9.96
CA SER A 263 -22.56 13.36 8.64
C SER A 263 -21.69 14.02 7.55
N GLN A 264 -21.57 15.35 7.58
CA GLN A 264 -20.73 16.12 6.66
C GLN A 264 -19.24 15.80 6.84
N LYS A 265 -18.78 15.59 8.08
CA LYS A 265 -17.42 15.08 8.37
C LYS A 265 -17.22 13.64 7.84
N TYR A 266 -18.20 12.76 7.99
CA TYR A 266 -18.14 11.40 7.43
C TYR A 266 -18.13 11.40 5.89
N MET A 267 -18.90 12.28 5.26
CA MET A 267 -18.91 12.49 3.81
C MET A 267 -17.58 13.02 3.27
N ALA A 268 -16.95 13.98 3.96
CA ALA A 268 -15.63 14.47 3.60
C ALA A 268 -14.57 13.35 3.67
N LEU A 269 -14.62 12.53 4.73
CA LEU A 269 -13.71 11.39 4.89
C LEU A 269 -13.94 10.30 3.83
N LEU A 270 -15.20 10.05 3.45
CA LEU A 270 -15.53 9.11 2.38
C LEU A 270 -15.05 9.61 1.01
N LYS A 271 -15.19 10.90 0.73
CA LYS A 271 -14.68 11.52 -0.50
C LYS A 271 -13.17 11.26 -0.67
N THR A 272 -12.38 11.45 0.38
CA THR A 272 -10.94 11.14 0.35
C THR A 272 -10.67 9.70 -0.05
N VAL A 273 -11.32 8.74 0.62
CA VAL A 273 -11.01 7.33 0.41
C VAL A 273 -11.52 6.84 -0.94
N THR A 274 -12.66 7.36 -1.42
CA THR A 274 -13.13 7.12 -2.80
C THR A 274 -12.14 7.65 -3.83
N ILE A 275 -11.54 8.83 -3.61
CA ILE A 275 -10.50 9.38 -4.50
C ILE A 275 -9.27 8.46 -4.50
N VAL A 276 -8.77 8.05 -3.33
CA VAL A 276 -7.64 7.12 -3.21
C VAL A 276 -7.90 5.81 -3.96
N LEU A 277 -9.08 5.21 -3.75
CA LEU A 277 -9.48 3.97 -4.43
C LEU A 277 -9.60 4.16 -5.95
N GLY A 278 -10.20 5.27 -6.40
CA GLY A 278 -10.36 5.57 -7.82
C GLY A 278 -9.02 5.75 -8.52
N VAL A 279 -8.08 6.45 -7.89
CA VAL A 279 -6.70 6.60 -8.38
C VAL A 279 -6.00 5.25 -8.43
N PHE A 280 -6.13 4.41 -7.39
CA PHE A 280 -5.56 3.07 -7.39
C PHE A 280 -6.05 2.25 -8.59
N ILE A 281 -7.36 2.18 -8.80
CA ILE A 281 -7.93 1.42 -9.93
C ILE A 281 -7.45 2.00 -11.26
N ALA A 282 -7.45 3.32 -11.44
CA ALA A 282 -7.03 3.96 -12.67
C ALA A 282 -5.55 3.69 -13.02
N CYS A 283 -4.67 3.66 -12.02
CA CYS A 283 -3.25 3.38 -12.20
C CYS A 283 -2.95 1.90 -12.47
N TRP A 284 -3.65 0.98 -11.81
CA TRP A 284 -3.38 -0.46 -11.91
C TRP A 284 -4.13 -1.17 -13.03
N LEU A 285 -5.31 -0.67 -13.43
CA LEU A 285 -6.14 -1.29 -14.46
C LEU A 285 -5.42 -1.48 -15.81
N PRO A 286 -4.63 -0.52 -16.33
CA PRO A 286 -3.88 -0.73 -17.58
C PRO A 286 -2.94 -1.93 -17.52
N LEU A 287 -2.26 -2.12 -16.39
CA LEU A 287 -1.35 -3.26 -16.20
C LEU A 287 -2.13 -4.58 -16.08
N PHE A 288 -3.26 -4.60 -15.38
CA PHE A 288 -4.10 -5.80 -15.29
C PHE A 288 -4.64 -6.21 -16.67
N ILE A 289 -5.05 -5.25 -17.49
CA ILE A 289 -5.47 -5.50 -18.87
C ILE A 289 -4.31 -6.06 -19.70
N LEU A 290 -3.10 -5.49 -19.57
CA LEU A 290 -1.91 -5.98 -20.27
C LEU A 290 -1.58 -7.42 -19.90
N LEU A 291 -1.65 -7.77 -18.62
CA LEU A 291 -1.35 -9.12 -18.16
C LEU A 291 -2.46 -10.13 -18.53
N LEU A 292 -3.73 -9.70 -18.59
CA LEU A 292 -4.81 -10.51 -19.16
C LEU A 292 -4.59 -10.76 -20.66
N LEU A 293 -4.11 -9.75 -21.39
CA LEU A 293 -3.73 -9.90 -22.79
C LEU A 293 -2.58 -10.92 -22.96
N ASP A 294 -1.60 -10.93 -22.05
CA ASP A 294 -0.49 -11.89 -22.06
C ASP A 294 -0.93 -13.34 -21.89
N PHE A 295 -1.98 -13.56 -21.10
CA PHE A 295 -2.57 -14.88 -20.99
C PHE A 295 -3.13 -15.38 -22.32
N HIS A 296 -3.84 -14.52 -23.05
CA HIS A 296 -4.53 -14.88 -24.30
C HIS A 296 -3.66 -14.79 -25.55
N CYS A 297 -2.57 -14.03 -25.52
CA CYS A 297 -1.71 -13.85 -26.68
C CYS A 297 -0.57 -14.89 -26.70
N PRO A 298 -0.33 -15.57 -27.83
CA PRO A 298 0.86 -16.38 -28.01
C PRO A 298 2.14 -15.54 -27.88
N PRO A 299 3.27 -16.13 -27.42
CA PRO A 299 4.56 -15.46 -27.40
C PRO A 299 4.90 -14.83 -28.76
N CYS A 300 5.60 -13.70 -28.75
CA CYS A 300 6.06 -12.97 -29.94
C CYS A 300 4.96 -12.39 -30.87
N SER A 301 3.67 -12.61 -30.60
CA SER A 301 2.59 -12.14 -31.48
C SER A 301 2.15 -10.70 -31.17
N CYS A 302 2.16 -10.31 -29.90
CA CYS A 302 1.64 -9.02 -29.45
C CYS A 302 2.79 -8.08 -29.02
N GLN A 303 3.13 -7.13 -29.88
CA GLN A 303 4.23 -6.17 -29.66
C GLN A 303 4.03 -5.27 -28.43
N VAL A 304 2.79 -5.04 -28.01
CA VAL A 304 2.47 -4.20 -26.83
C VAL A 304 3.04 -4.76 -25.52
N LEU A 305 3.23 -6.08 -25.40
CA LEU A 305 3.75 -6.70 -24.18
C LEU A 305 5.24 -6.44 -23.96
N LEU A 306 5.98 -6.15 -25.02
CA LEU A 306 7.39 -5.75 -24.93
C LEU A 306 7.55 -4.34 -24.31
N LYS A 307 6.47 -3.56 -24.27
CA LYS A 307 6.39 -2.20 -23.71
C LYS A 307 5.80 -2.17 -22.28
N ALA A 308 5.82 -3.29 -21.56
CA ALA A 308 5.28 -3.41 -20.20
C ALA A 308 5.85 -2.38 -19.20
N ASP A 309 7.09 -1.93 -19.41
CA ASP A 309 7.78 -0.96 -18.55
C ASP A 309 6.96 0.34 -18.36
N TYR A 310 6.23 0.79 -19.38
CA TYR A 310 5.37 1.99 -19.29
C TYR A 310 4.12 1.76 -18.43
N PHE A 311 3.48 0.60 -18.56
CA PHE A 311 2.30 0.24 -17.76
C PHE A 311 2.67 0.08 -16.29
N LEU A 312 3.86 -0.46 -16.03
CA LEU A 312 4.44 -0.57 -14.70
C LEU A 312 4.73 0.83 -14.11
N GLY A 313 5.24 1.76 -14.92
CA GLY A 313 5.40 3.17 -14.53
C GLY A 313 4.07 3.85 -14.18
N ILE A 314 2.98 3.58 -14.91
CA ILE A 314 1.64 4.09 -14.59
C ILE A 314 1.14 3.52 -13.25
N ALA A 315 1.33 2.21 -13.03
CA ALA A 315 0.99 1.58 -11.75
C ALA A 315 1.78 2.21 -10.58
N MET A 316 3.05 2.54 -10.78
CA MET A 316 3.88 3.21 -9.78
C MET A 316 3.39 4.60 -9.37
N ILE A 317 2.79 5.37 -10.30
CA ILE A 317 2.28 6.71 -10.00
C ILE A 317 1.24 6.67 -8.86
N ASN A 318 0.52 5.55 -8.67
CA ASN A 318 -0.36 5.37 -7.51
C ASN A 318 0.35 5.63 -6.17
N SER A 319 1.55 5.08 -5.99
CA SER A 319 2.32 5.21 -4.75
C SER A 319 2.85 6.64 -4.52
N LEU A 320 2.97 7.43 -5.59
CA LEU A 320 3.29 8.86 -5.55
C LEU A 320 2.05 9.70 -5.17
N LEU A 321 0.87 9.35 -5.69
CA LEU A 321 -0.34 10.14 -5.49
C LEU A 321 -0.93 10.01 -4.08
N ASN A 322 -0.65 8.92 -3.35
CA ASN A 322 -1.22 8.68 -2.03
C ASN A 322 -0.90 9.81 -1.00
N PRO A 323 0.37 10.17 -0.72
CA PRO A 323 0.71 11.31 0.13
C PRO A 323 0.09 12.64 -0.32
N ILE A 324 0.05 12.90 -1.63
CA ILE A 324 -0.54 14.11 -2.21
C ILE A 324 -2.04 14.16 -1.89
N ILE A 325 -2.77 13.06 -2.08
CA ILE A 325 -4.18 12.97 -1.74
C ILE A 325 -4.39 13.19 -0.23
N TYR A 326 -3.54 12.62 0.63
CA TYR A 326 -3.66 12.81 2.08
C TYR A 326 -3.45 14.26 2.51
N THR A 327 -2.47 14.96 1.93
CA THR A 327 -2.19 16.37 2.24
C THR A 327 -3.28 17.31 1.72
N LEU A 328 -3.86 17.03 0.56
CA LEU A 328 -4.95 17.82 -0.01
C LEU A 328 -6.27 17.61 0.75
N THR A 329 -6.54 16.40 1.20
CA THR A 329 -7.84 16.05 1.77
C THR A 329 -7.89 16.10 3.30
N SER A 330 -6.76 16.02 4.00
CA SER A 330 -6.70 16.03 5.46
C SER A 330 -5.91 17.23 5.99
N LYS A 331 -6.63 18.23 6.53
CA LYS A 331 -6.03 19.40 7.21
C LYS A 331 -5.13 19.01 8.38
N ASP A 332 -5.42 17.87 9.03
CA ASP A 332 -4.61 17.36 10.13
C ASP A 332 -3.30 16.72 9.64
N MET A 333 -3.36 15.91 8.58
CA MET A 333 -2.18 15.30 7.97
C MET A 333 -1.27 16.38 7.38
N ARG A 334 -1.84 17.33 6.64
CA ARG A 334 -1.12 18.50 6.10
C ARG A 334 -0.37 19.27 7.19
N ARG A 335 -1.01 19.57 8.32
CA ARG A 335 -0.36 20.25 9.45
C ARG A 335 0.72 19.40 10.12
N ALA A 336 0.58 18.09 10.17
CA ALA A 336 1.60 17.21 10.71
C ALA A 336 2.85 17.17 9.81
N ILE A 337 2.66 17.03 8.50
CA ILE A 337 3.75 17.00 7.52
C ILE A 337 4.47 18.35 7.45
N LEU A 338 3.74 19.46 7.39
CA LEU A 338 4.35 20.79 7.40
C LEU A 338 5.17 21.06 8.67
N ARG A 339 4.73 20.56 9.84
CA ARG A 339 5.49 20.66 11.10
C ARG A 339 6.82 19.90 11.05
N LEU A 340 6.91 18.86 10.23
CA LEU A 340 8.15 18.09 10.04
C LEU A 340 9.07 18.74 9.01
N LEU A 341 8.52 19.21 7.89
CA LEU A 341 9.30 19.75 6.77
C LEU A 341 9.75 21.20 6.98
N CYS A 342 8.95 22.00 7.69
CA CYS A 342 9.29 23.41 7.93
C CYS A 342 8.70 23.89 9.27
N ARG A 343 9.50 23.82 10.34
CA ARG A 343 9.13 24.39 11.65
C ARG A 343 8.85 25.89 11.56
N GLN A 344 9.68 26.63 10.82
CA GLN A 344 9.53 28.08 10.63
C GLN A 344 8.30 28.49 9.81
N CYS A 345 7.83 27.67 8.85
CA CYS A 345 6.69 28.03 7.99
C CYS A 345 5.33 28.03 8.73
N LEU A 346 5.27 27.42 9.90
CA LEU A 346 4.06 27.31 10.72
C LEU A 346 4.05 28.27 11.92
N MET A 347 5.16 28.92 12.21
CA MET A 347 5.27 29.88 13.31
C MET A 347 5.11 31.28 12.72
N THR A 348 4.15 32.05 13.24
CA THR A 348 4.16 33.51 13.12
C THR A 348 5.28 34.07 14.02
N GLU A 349 5.78 35.28 13.78
CA GLU A 349 6.79 35.92 14.65
C GLU A 349 6.38 35.93 16.13
N ASP A 350 5.09 35.89 16.43
CA ASP A 350 4.52 35.85 17.80
C ASP A 350 4.36 34.44 18.38
N GLY A 351 4.92 33.39 17.76
CA GLY A 351 4.85 32.01 18.27
C GLY A 351 3.50 31.30 18.08
N HIS A 352 2.52 31.92 17.42
CA HIS A 352 1.23 31.31 17.09
C HIS A 352 1.25 30.53 15.76
N MET A 353 0.40 29.49 15.64
CA MET A 353 0.36 28.62 14.46
C MET A 353 -0.34 29.30 13.27
N LYS A 354 0.36 29.49 12.14
CA LYS A 354 -0.21 30.07 10.90
C LYS A 354 -1.43 29.28 10.41
N LYS A 355 -2.54 29.98 10.17
CA LYS A 355 -3.79 29.40 9.66
C LYS A 355 -3.67 29.17 8.15
N ILE A 356 -3.12 28.03 7.73
CA ILE A 356 -2.93 27.69 6.31
C ILE A 356 -4.28 27.29 5.68
N GLY A 357 -4.94 28.27 5.07
CA GLY A 357 -6.00 28.07 4.08
C GLY A 357 -5.39 28.10 2.68
N MET A 358 -5.53 27.02 1.91
CA MET A 358 -5.35 27.09 0.45
C MET A 358 -6.70 27.52 -0.14
N PRO A 359 -6.78 28.60 -0.93
CA PRO A 359 -8.06 29.11 -1.44
C PRO A 359 -8.78 28.17 -2.42
N PHE A 360 -8.10 27.14 -2.93
CA PHE A 360 -8.56 26.41 -4.11
C PHE A 360 -9.64 25.33 -3.87
N LEU A 361 -9.97 24.99 -2.62
CA LEU A 361 -11.00 23.97 -2.32
C LEU A 361 -11.99 24.34 -1.20
N ASP A 362 -11.93 25.55 -0.65
CA ASP A 362 -12.94 26.05 0.29
C ASP A 362 -14.12 26.70 -0.47
N CYS A 363 -14.67 26.03 -1.49
CA CYS A 363 -16.03 26.33 -1.95
C CYS A 363 -17.00 25.44 -1.18
N SER A 364 -17.39 25.90 0.01
CA SER A 364 -18.78 25.99 0.47
C SER A 364 -18.86 25.96 2.00
N THR A 365 -19.36 27.08 2.54
CA THR A 365 -19.97 27.30 3.87
C THR A 365 -19.09 27.41 5.12
N SER A 366 -18.69 28.65 5.43
CA SER A 366 -19.00 29.27 6.73
C SER A 366 -18.93 30.78 6.58
N LYS A 367 -20.08 31.44 6.41
CA LYS A 367 -20.20 32.88 6.65
C LYS A 367 -19.94 33.12 8.15
N THR A 368 -19.01 34.04 8.40
CA THR A 368 -18.93 35.00 9.51
C THR A 368 -19.42 34.56 10.89
N GLU A 369 -18.49 34.29 11.81
CA GLU A 369 -18.71 34.56 13.24
C GLU A 369 -17.60 35.53 13.67
N LEU A 370 -17.98 36.81 13.77
CA LEU A 370 -17.24 37.86 14.47
C LEU A 370 -17.54 37.69 15.98
N PRO A 371 -16.58 37.89 16.90
CA PRO A 371 -16.85 37.77 18.32
C PRO A 371 -17.66 39.01 18.78
N SER A 372 -18.95 38.81 19.06
CA SER A 372 -19.78 39.79 19.75
C SER A 372 -19.38 39.83 21.23
N HIS A 373 -18.53 40.78 21.58
CA HIS A 373 -18.44 41.33 22.93
C HIS A 373 -19.42 42.51 23.03
N ARG A 374 -20.30 42.43 24.04
CA ARG A 374 -21.14 43.48 24.66
C ARG A 374 -21.11 44.88 24.03
N LEU A 375 -22.28 45.36 23.62
CA LEU A 375 -22.82 46.66 24.07
C LEU A 375 -24.32 46.72 23.69
N GLU A 376 -25.20 46.60 24.68
CA GLU A 376 -26.58 47.07 24.55
C GLU A 376 -26.89 48.00 25.72
N GLY A 377 -27.17 49.25 25.36
CA GLY A 377 -28.33 49.97 25.86
C GLY A 377 -28.34 50.38 27.33
N LEU A 378 -27.69 51.50 27.59
CA LEU A 378 -28.01 52.38 28.70
C LEU A 378 -29.31 53.15 28.33
N GLU A 379 -30.43 52.82 28.96
CA GLU A 379 -31.54 53.76 29.15
C GLU A 379 -31.63 54.13 30.63
N THR A 380 -31.87 55.42 30.85
CA THR A 380 -31.62 56.17 32.07
C THR A 380 -32.81 56.19 33.06
N VAL A 381 -32.45 56.45 34.33
CA VAL A 381 -33.25 57.02 35.43
C VAL A 381 -34.03 56.03 36.33
N SER A 382 -33.51 55.76 37.54
CA SER A 382 -34.05 56.36 38.78
C SER A 382 -33.27 55.89 40.02
N THR A 383 -33.08 56.85 40.93
CA THR A 383 -32.45 56.82 42.26
C THR A 383 -32.93 55.71 43.20
N GLY A 384 -32.01 55.13 43.98
CA GLY A 384 -32.36 54.28 45.13
C GLY A 384 -31.18 53.52 45.74
N THR A 385 -30.55 54.14 46.73
CA THR A 385 -29.57 53.56 47.67
C THR A 385 -30.19 52.40 48.47
N ILE A 386 -29.35 51.45 48.97
CA ILE A 386 -29.45 50.70 50.26
C ILE A 386 -29.31 49.15 50.16
N THR A 387 -28.16 48.69 50.66
CA THR A 387 -27.80 47.47 51.44
C THR A 387 -28.22 46.04 51.04
N THR A 388 -27.17 45.21 50.93
CA THR A 388 -27.00 43.83 51.46
C THR A 388 -28.22 43.07 51.99
N THR A 389 -28.53 41.93 51.37
CA THR A 389 -28.82 40.68 52.08
C THR A 389 -28.68 39.47 51.15
N TYR A 390 -27.77 38.54 51.48
CA TYR A 390 -27.71 37.20 50.90
C TYR A 390 -28.74 36.31 51.61
N ILE A 391 -29.70 35.74 50.88
CA ILE A 391 -30.50 34.59 51.35
C ILE A 391 -30.36 33.41 50.38
N LYS A 392 -29.90 32.31 50.99
CA LYS A 392 -29.74 30.90 50.58
C LYS A 392 -30.60 30.38 49.42
N ALA A 393 -29.98 29.50 48.61
CA ALA A 393 -30.63 28.26 48.17
C ALA A 393 -29.65 27.08 48.31
N ILE A 394 -30.14 26.07 49.04
CA ILE A 394 -29.47 24.89 49.57
C ILE A 394 -29.46 23.78 48.50
N TYR A 395 -28.32 23.13 48.28
CA TYR A 395 -28.21 21.87 47.52
C TYR A 395 -28.17 20.69 48.51
N PRO A 396 -29.03 19.66 48.39
CA PRO A 396 -28.86 18.44 49.16
C PRO A 396 -27.81 17.55 48.52
N ARG A 397 -26.79 17.19 49.30
CA ARG A 397 -25.73 16.24 48.98
C ARG A 397 -26.17 14.85 49.42
N ILE A 398 -26.26 13.91 48.49
CA ILE A 398 -26.53 12.49 48.74
C ILE A 398 -25.31 11.90 49.48
N SER A 399 -25.53 11.41 50.71
CA SER A 399 -24.55 10.69 51.53
C SER A 399 -24.66 9.19 51.28
N LYS A 400 -23.53 8.55 50.97
CA LYS A 400 -23.24 7.16 51.29
C LYS A 400 -22.58 7.16 52.66
N THR A 401 -23.10 6.47 53.67
CA THR A 401 -22.76 5.09 54.08
C THR A 401 -23.66 4.74 55.25
#